data_AF-A0A660T9R5-F1
#
_entry.id   AF-A0A660T9R5-F1
#
_cell.length_a   1.000
_cell.length_b   1.000
_cell.length_c   1.000
_cell.angle_alpha   90.00
_cell.angle_beta   90.00
_cell.angle_gamma   90.00
#
_symmetry.space_group_name_H-M   'P 1'
#
loop_
_entity.id
_entity.type
_entity.pdbx_description
1 polymer ?
#
loop_
_entity_poly.entity_id
_entity_poly.type
_entity_poly.pdbx_seq_one_letter_code
_entity_poly.pdbx_strand_id
1 'polypeptide(L)' 'MMLALLVYCYVHGTFSSRKIEEATFNNIPVRYICDNKHPDHDTINSFRKDNKELFGCKLI' A
#
# COMPACT_ATOMS: atom_id res chain seq x y z
N MET A 1 -5.86 2.58 7.86
CA MET A 1 -5.51 1.37 7.07
C MET A 1 -4.56 1.70 5.93
N MET A 2 -4.97 2.44 4.89
CA MET A 2 -4.15 2.70 3.68
C MET A 2 -2.76 3.29 3.97
N LEU A 3 -2.67 4.25 4.88
CA LEU A 3 -1.38 4.83 5.28
C LEU A 3 -0.44 3.77 5.89
N ALA A 4 -0.92 2.99 6.86
CA ALA A 4 -0.14 1.94 7.52
C ALA A 4 0.29 0.84 6.53
N LEU A 5 -0.61 0.45 5.61
CA LEU A 5 -0.30 -0.47 4.51
C LEU A 5 0.86 0.06 3.67
N LEU A 6 0.77 1.30 3.19
CA LEU A 6 1.79 1.90 2.34
C LEU A 6 3.13 2.08 3.06
N VAL A 7 3.11 2.53 4.31
CA VAL A 7 4.33 2.67 5.13
C VAL A 7 5.01 1.31 5.30
N TYR A 8 4.25 0.26 5.66
CA TYR A 8 4.79 -1.09 5.78
C TYR A 8 5.39 -1.58 4.46
N CYS A 9 4.61 -1.50 3.37
CA CYS A 9 5.09 -1.96 2.07
C CYS A 9 6.33 -1.20 1.58
N TYR A 10 6.45 0.11 1.85
CA TYR A 10 7.61 0.90 1.47
C TYR A 10 8.86 0.56 2.27
N VAL A 11 8.73 0.34 3.59
CA VAL A 11 9.85 -0.14 4.42
C VAL A 11 10.32 -1.52 3.93
N HIS A 12 9.41 -2.37 3.47
CA HIS A 12 9.71 -3.67 2.88
C HIS A 12 10.11 -3.61 1.39
N GLY A 13 10.27 -2.43 0.79
CA GLY A 13 10.72 -2.26 -0.60
C GLY A 13 9.68 -2.60 -1.68
N THR A 14 8.40 -2.72 -1.31
CA THR A 14 7.30 -3.00 -2.24
C THR A 14 6.58 -1.71 -2.63
N PHE A 15 6.94 -1.15 -3.79
CA PHE A 15 6.41 0.14 -4.27
C PHE A 15 5.28 0.03 -5.29
N SER A 16 5.21 -1.09 -6.03
CA SER A 16 4.18 -1.29 -7.05
C SER A 16 2.82 -1.53 -6.41
N SER A 17 1.81 -0.75 -6.78
CA SER A 17 0.44 -0.91 -6.27
C SER A 17 -0.12 -2.31 -6.53
N ARG A 18 0.23 -2.95 -7.66
CA ARG A 18 -0.13 -4.35 -7.96
C ARG A 18 0.55 -5.35 -7.02
N LYS A 19 1.83 -5.14 -6.71
CA LYS A 19 2.54 -6.00 -5.75
C LYS A 19 1.99 -5.82 -4.33
N ILE A 20 1.55 -4.62 -3.98
CA ILE A 20 0.92 -4.35 -2.69
C ILE A 20 -0.43 -5.04 -2.61
N GLU A 21 -1.24 -4.99 -3.68
CA GLU A 21 -2.48 -5.76 -3.78
C GLU A 21 -2.21 -7.26 -3.62
N GLU A 22 -1.28 -7.86 -4.37
CA GLU A 22 -0.87 -9.26 -4.20
C GLU A 22 -0.41 -9.58 -2.77
N ALA A 23 0.30 -8.65 -2.13
CA ALA A 23 0.76 -8.82 -0.76
C ALA A 23 -0.42 -8.88 0.23
N THR A 24 -1.56 -8.25 -0.08
CA THR A 24 -2.77 -8.38 0.75
C THR A 24 -3.30 -9.81 0.77
N PHE A 25 -2.99 -10.65 -0.23
CA PHE A 25 -3.39 -12.05 -0.24
C PHE A 25 -2.33 -12.96 0.38
N ASN A 26 -1.07 -12.70 0.06
CA ASN A 26 0.03 -13.63 0.35
C ASN A 26 0.75 -13.35 1.68
N ASN A 27 0.71 -12.11 2.18
CA ASN A 27 1.53 -11.68 3.31
C ASN A 27 0.66 -11.49 4.58
N ILE A 28 0.91 -12.31 5.60
CA ILE A 28 0.13 -12.32 6.86
C ILE A 28 0.16 -10.95 7.57
N PRO A 29 1.33 -10.31 7.77
CA PRO A 29 1.40 -8.93 8.26
C PRO A 29 0.51 -7.93 7.49
N VAL A 30 0.52 -8.00 6.15
CA VAL A 30 -0.27 -7.10 5.31
C VAL A 30 -1.77 -7.36 5.50
N ARG A 31 -2.16 -8.63 5.59
CA ARG A 31 -3.55 -9.03 5.90
C ARG A 31 -4.01 -8.54 7.26
N TYR A 32 -3.14 -8.58 8.26
CA TYR A 32 -3.43 -8.08 9.59
C TYR A 32 -3.64 -6.56 9.59
N ILE A 33 -2.75 -5.81 8.93
CA ILE A 33 -2.87 -4.35 8.78
C ILE A 33 -4.16 -3.98 8.04
N CYS A 34 -4.55 -4.77 7.05
CA CYS A 34 -5.74 -4.54 6.24
C CYS A 34 -7.03 -5.16 6.81
N ASP A 35 -6.99 -5.83 7.95
CA ASP A 35 -8.17 -6.52 8.51
C ASP A 35 -8.85 -7.46 7.49
N ASN A 36 -8.04 -8.26 6.77
CA ASN A 36 -8.46 -9.11 5.63
C ASN A 36 -9.22 -8.36 4.51
N LYS A 37 -9.08 -7.04 4.40
CA LYS A 37 -9.54 -6.29 3.23
C LYS A 37 -8.45 -6.29 2.17
N HIS A 38 -8.87 -6.38 0.91
CA HIS A 38 -7.98 -6.46 -0.24
C HIS A 38 -8.22 -5.24 -1.13
N PRO A 39 -7.63 -4.08 -0.81
CA PRO A 39 -7.72 -2.90 -1.64
C PRO A 39 -7.07 -3.18 -3.00
N ASP A 40 -7.83 -2.96 -4.07
CA ASP A 40 -7.33 -3.08 -5.44
C ASP A 40 -6.24 -2.04 -5.73
N HIS A 41 -5.35 -2.34 -6.67
CA HIS A 41 -4.27 -1.44 -7.07
C HIS A 41 -4.76 -0.04 -7.50
N ASP A 42 -5.98 0.09 -8.05
CA ASP A 42 -6.54 1.40 -8.41
C ASP A 42 -6.94 2.21 -7.18
N THR A 43 -7.40 1.54 -6.11
CA THR A 43 -7.68 2.19 -4.82
C THR A 43 -6.39 2.71 -4.19
N ILE A 44 -5.32 1.92 -4.26
CA ILE A 44 -3.99 2.31 -3.77
C ILE A 44 -3.44 3.50 -4.57
N ASN A 45 -3.59 3.48 -5.89
CA ASN A 45 -3.16 4.57 -6.77
C ASN A 45 -3.96 5.86 -6.53
N SER A 46 -5.27 5.75 -6.35
CA SER A 46 -6.14 6.89 -6.04
C SER A 46 -5.75 7.52 -4.71
N PHE A 47 -5.55 6.70 -3.67
CA PHE A 47 -5.08 7.19 -2.36
C PHE A 47 -3.73 7.92 -2.46
N ARG A 48 -2.78 7.42 -3.25
CA ARG A 48 -1.49 8.11 -3.49
C ARG A 48 -1.66 9.45 -4.19
N LYS A 49 -2.56 9.53 -5.18
CA LYS A 49 -2.83 10.76 -5.93
C LYS A 49 -3.49 11.83 -5.05
N ASP A 50 -4.39 11.40 -4.18
CA ASP A 50 -5.10 12.29 -3.26
C ASP A 50 -4.17 12.81 -2.16
N ASN A 51 -3.17 12.00 -1.77
CA ASN A 51 -2.21 12.31 -0.71
C ASN A 51 -0.81 12.62 -1.27
N LYS A 52 -0.75 13.29 -2.43
CA LYS A 52 0.52 13.63 -3.09
C LYS A 52 1.49 14.39 -2.21
N GLU A 53 1.03 15.19 -1.26
CA GLU A 53 1.94 15.89 -0.33
C GLU A 53 2.66 14.94 0.64
N LEU A 54 2.01 13.83 1.02
CA LEU A 54 2.58 12.82 1.92
C LEU A 54 3.54 11.87 1.19
N PHE A 55 3.28 11.60 -0.09
CA PHE A 55 4.04 10.62 -0.89
C PHE A 55 4.83 11.23 -2.06
N GLY A 56 4.74 12.55 -2.26
CA GLY A 56 5.25 13.26 -3.44
C GLY A 56 6.70 13.72 -3.32
N CYS A 57 7.33 13.51 -2.17
CA CYS A 57 8.77 13.67 -2.04
C CYS A 57 9.45 12.29 -2.06
N LYS A 58 9.88 11.88 -3.26
CA LYS A 58 11.06 11.03 -3.49
C LYS A 58 11.20 9.80 -2.56
N LEU A 59 10.18 8.94 -2.54
CA LEU A 59 10.31 7.56 -2.06
C LEU A 59 10.15 6.53 -3.21
N ILE A 60 10.41 7.01 -4.43
CA ILE A 60 10.70 6.26 -5.66
C ILE A 60 11.81 7.02 -6.39
#